data_AF-A0A955XFI8-F1
#
_entry.id   AF-A0A955XFI8-F1
#
_cell.length_a   1.000
_cell.length_b   1.000
_cell.length_c   1.000
_cell.angle_alpha   90.00
_cell.angle_beta   90.00
_cell.angle_gamma   90.00
#
_symmetry.space_group_name_H-M   'P 1'
#
loop_
_entity.id
_entity.type
_entity.pdbx_description
1 polymer ?
#
loop_
_entity_poly.entity_id
_entity_poly.type
_entity_poly.pdbx_seq_one_letter_code
_entity_poly.pdbx_strand_id
1 'polypeptide(L)'
;MRPMLLLLPALLGAGCLANLRPEGLPPGRPDPGQEARGRAVLAQMLQAHGGEAWARTTSLELVATDEWRGMFAVLGNPWPEDKVQVDLRYRVGSFDGQAEFLAGDRAGLVWGVQAWRTYTRAPGAAPVFREDADIRFMLPALQYLFELPIRIQGA
;
A
#
# COMPACT_ATOMS: atom_id res chain seq x y z
N MET A 1 19.64 -40.47 -25.71
CA MET A 1 19.83 -39.04 -25.40
C MET A 1 18.45 -38.40 -25.30
N ARG A 2 18.03 -38.04 -24.08
CA ARG A 2 16.64 -37.64 -23.78
C ARG A 2 16.37 -36.21 -24.30
N PRO A 3 15.33 -35.98 -25.12
CA PRO A 3 14.92 -34.65 -25.60
C PRO A 3 14.28 -33.76 -24.51
N MET A 4 14.44 -34.12 -23.24
CA MET A 4 13.78 -33.52 -22.07
C MET A 4 14.67 -32.45 -21.41
N LEU A 5 15.40 -31.67 -22.21
CA LEU A 5 16.22 -30.54 -21.75
C LEU A 5 15.92 -29.23 -22.49
N LEU A 6 14.95 -29.23 -23.42
CA LEU A 6 14.59 -28.07 -24.24
C LEU A 6 13.23 -27.43 -23.89
N LEU A 7 12.48 -27.98 -22.93
CA LEU A 7 11.16 -27.46 -22.53
C LEU A 7 11.21 -26.35 -21.47
N LEU A 8 12.29 -26.26 -20.67
CA LEU A 8 12.43 -25.26 -19.61
C LEU A 8 12.66 -23.81 -20.12
N PRO A 9 13.43 -23.56 -21.21
CA PRO A 9 13.57 -22.21 -21.76
C PRO A 9 12.29 -21.70 -22.45
N ALA A 10 11.46 -22.60 -22.98
CA ALA A 10 10.21 -22.25 -23.68
C ALA A 10 9.12 -21.73 -22.72
N LEU A 11 9.08 -22.23 -21.48
CA LEU A 11 8.16 -21.76 -20.44
C LEU A 11 8.56 -20.39 -19.85
N LEU A 12 9.86 -20.07 -19.84
CA LEU A 12 10.36 -18.77 -19.34
C LEU A 12 10.25 -17.64 -20.38
N GLY A 13 10.13 -17.96 -21.68
CA GLY A 13 10.05 -16.98 -22.76
C GLY A 13 8.64 -16.46 -23.09
N ALA A 14 7.57 -17.10 -22.60
CA ALA A 14 6.19 -16.76 -22.95
C ALA A 14 5.56 -15.65 -22.07
N GLY A 15 6.21 -15.25 -20.98
CA GLY A 15 5.65 -14.31 -19.98
C GLY A 15 5.70 -12.83 -20.35
N CYS A 16 6.49 -12.44 -21.36
CA CYS A 16 6.80 -11.02 -21.61
C CYS A 16 5.81 -10.29 -22.54
N LEU A 17 4.72 -10.91 -22.99
CA LEU A 17 3.79 -10.33 -23.98
C LEU A 17 2.33 -10.29 -23.54
N ALA A 18 2.04 -10.57 -22.27
CA ALA A 18 0.67 -10.44 -21.77
C ALA A 18 0.25 -8.96 -21.83
N ASN A 19 -0.65 -8.63 -22.77
CA ASN A 19 -1.28 -7.33 -22.79
C ASN A 19 -2.28 -7.27 -21.62
N LEU A 20 -1.87 -6.63 -20.52
CA LEU A 20 -2.71 -6.46 -19.33
C LEU A 20 -3.83 -5.42 -19.52
N ARG A 21 -3.96 -4.82 -20.70
CA ARG A 21 -5.05 -3.88 -21.00
C ARG A 21 -6.37 -4.65 -21.14
N PRO A 22 -7.48 -4.09 -20.63
CA PRO A 22 -8.81 -4.63 -20.89
C PRO A 22 -9.08 -4.77 -22.39
N GLU A 23 -9.86 -5.77 -22.76
CA GLU A 23 -10.35 -5.90 -24.14
C GLU A 23 -11.07 -4.61 -24.57
N GLY A 24 -10.75 -4.13 -25.78
CA GLY A 24 -11.33 -2.89 -26.31
C GLY A 24 -10.52 -1.61 -26.02
N LEU A 25 -9.42 -1.66 -25.26
CA LEU A 25 -8.50 -0.53 -25.14
C LEU A 25 -7.43 -0.59 -26.26
N PRO A 26 -7.50 0.29 -27.28
CA PRO A 26 -6.53 0.25 -28.37
C PRO A 26 -5.10 0.50 -27.84
N PRO A 27 -4.07 -0.10 -28.46
CA PRO A 27 -2.70 0.30 -28.17
C PRO A 27 -2.49 1.78 -28.52
N GLY A 28 -1.96 2.55 -27.58
CA GLY A 28 -1.66 3.97 -27.77
C GLY A 28 -2.21 4.85 -26.66
N ARG A 29 -2.12 6.17 -26.87
CA ARG A 29 -2.70 7.17 -25.97
C ARG A 29 -4.23 7.14 -26.09
N PRO A 30 -4.98 7.22 -24.97
CA PRO A 30 -6.43 7.37 -25.03
C PRO A 30 -6.84 8.56 -25.89
N ASP A 31 -7.94 8.44 -26.63
CA ASP A 31 -8.53 9.58 -27.32
C ASP A 31 -9.10 10.60 -26.31
N PRO A 32 -9.31 11.87 -26.69
CA PRO A 32 -9.83 12.89 -25.77
C PRO A 32 -11.17 12.53 -25.11
N GLY A 33 -12.04 11.78 -25.79
CA GLY A 33 -13.32 11.34 -25.25
C GLY A 33 -13.19 10.18 -24.26
N GLN A 34 -12.21 9.28 -24.44
CA GLN A 34 -11.85 8.28 -23.44
C GLN A 34 -11.25 8.93 -22.20
N GLU A 35 -10.35 9.90 -22.36
CA GLU A 35 -9.77 10.64 -21.25
C GLU A 35 -10.84 11.41 -20.46
N ALA A 36 -11.74 12.12 -21.14
CA ALA A 36 -12.85 12.83 -20.50
C ALA A 36 -13.77 11.89 -19.70
N ARG A 37 -14.09 10.71 -20.25
CA ARG A 37 -14.87 9.68 -19.53
C ARG A 37 -14.13 9.16 -18.31
N GLY A 38 -12.83 8.90 -18.41
CA GLY A 38 -12.01 8.49 -17.27
C GLY A 38 -12.01 9.52 -16.15
N ARG A 39 -11.80 10.81 -16.48
CA ARG A 39 -11.87 11.91 -15.51
C ARG A 39 -13.25 12.03 -14.85
N ALA A 40 -14.33 11.85 -15.62
CA ALA A 40 -15.68 11.88 -15.06
C ALA A 40 -15.93 10.72 -14.08
N VAL A 41 -15.46 9.51 -14.38
CA VAL A 41 -15.56 8.35 -13.48
C VAL A 41 -14.77 8.59 -12.20
N LEU A 42 -13.53 9.10 -12.32
CA LEU A 42 -12.72 9.43 -11.16
C LEU A 42 -13.40 10.50 -10.29
N ALA A 43 -13.96 11.56 -10.88
CA ALA A 43 -14.65 12.61 -10.13
C ALA A 43 -15.87 12.04 -9.35
N GLN A 44 -16.64 11.14 -9.97
CA GLN A 44 -17.75 10.46 -9.30
C GLN A 44 -17.27 9.58 -8.14
N MET A 45 -16.17 8.84 -8.34
CA MET A 45 -15.56 8.04 -7.27
C MET A 45 -15.13 8.94 -6.09
N LEU A 46 -14.45 10.06 -6.34
CA LEU A 46 -14.05 10.99 -5.27
C LEU A 46 -15.29 11.50 -4.50
N GLN A 47 -16.35 11.89 -5.22
CA GLN A 47 -17.58 12.34 -4.59
C GLN A 47 -18.21 11.25 -3.71
N ALA A 48 -18.30 10.01 -4.23
CA ALA A 48 -18.85 8.86 -3.50
C ALA A 48 -18.04 8.50 -2.25
N HIS A 49 -16.72 8.76 -2.27
CA HIS A 49 -15.82 8.56 -1.13
C HIS A 49 -15.71 9.77 -0.20
N GLY A 50 -16.59 10.78 -0.35
CA GLY A 50 -16.65 11.93 0.55
C GLY A 50 -15.55 12.96 0.32
N GLY A 51 -15.18 13.21 -0.95
CA GLY A 51 -14.07 14.11 -1.32
C GLY A 51 -14.06 15.48 -0.65
N GLU A 52 -15.23 16.08 -0.41
CA GLU A 52 -15.32 17.36 0.33
C GLU A 52 -14.89 17.23 1.80
N ALA A 53 -15.23 16.13 2.45
CA ALA A 53 -14.79 15.86 3.82
C ALA A 53 -13.27 15.67 3.84
N TRP A 54 -12.75 14.86 2.90
CA TRP A 54 -11.33 14.64 2.72
C TRP A 54 -10.51 15.92 2.53
N ALA A 55 -11.03 16.87 1.74
CA ALA A 55 -10.35 18.16 1.52
C ALA A 55 -10.13 18.97 2.80
N ARG A 56 -10.86 18.66 3.88
CA ARG A 56 -10.73 19.31 5.19
C ARG A 56 -10.03 18.43 6.23
N THR A 57 -9.74 17.17 5.90
CA THR A 57 -9.10 16.21 6.81
C THR A 57 -7.60 16.45 6.85
N THR A 58 -7.05 16.67 8.05
CA THR A 58 -5.61 16.88 8.26
C THR A 58 -4.91 15.66 8.84
N SER A 59 -5.66 14.74 9.45
CA SER A 59 -5.16 13.51 10.05
C SER A 59 -6.13 12.35 9.86
N LEU A 60 -5.58 11.14 9.77
CA LEU A 60 -6.33 9.89 9.78
C LEU A 60 -5.94 9.09 11.01
N GLU A 61 -6.94 8.48 11.64
CA GLU A 61 -6.76 7.52 12.73
C GLU A 61 -7.68 6.34 12.45
N LEU A 62 -7.14 5.12 12.50
CA LEU A 62 -7.88 3.90 12.22
C LEU A 62 -7.29 2.72 12.97
N VAL A 63 -8.17 1.95 13.60
CA VAL A 63 -7.81 0.68 14.22
C VAL A 63 -8.02 -0.42 13.19
N ALA A 64 -6.94 -1.10 12.82
CA ALA A 64 -6.96 -2.18 11.84
C ALA A 64 -6.53 -3.51 12.48
N THR A 65 -7.02 -4.60 11.90
CA THR A 65 -6.52 -5.95 12.17
C THR A 65 -6.08 -6.55 10.84
N ASP A 66 -4.87 -7.10 10.82
CA ASP A 66 -4.33 -7.79 9.65
C ASP A 66 -3.84 -9.18 10.08
N GLU A 67 -4.03 -10.17 9.23
CA GLU A 67 -3.72 -11.56 9.52
C GLU A 67 -3.19 -12.27 8.28
N TRP A 68 -1.95 -12.72 8.37
CA TRP A 68 -1.23 -13.43 7.32
C TRP A 68 -1.13 -14.91 7.68
N ARG A 69 -1.69 -15.78 6.83
CA ARG A 69 -1.73 -17.24 7.07
C ARG A 69 -1.06 -18.03 5.95
N GLY A 70 -0.50 -19.18 6.32
CA GLY A 70 0.03 -20.16 5.39
C GLY A 70 1.44 -19.83 4.87
N MET A 71 1.93 -20.64 3.94
CA MET A 71 3.33 -20.61 3.50
C MET A 71 3.75 -19.26 2.87
N PHE A 72 2.82 -18.52 2.26
CA PHE A 72 3.10 -17.21 1.67
C PHE A 72 3.20 -16.08 2.71
N ALA A 73 2.70 -16.28 3.93
CA ALA A 73 2.86 -15.32 5.02
C ALA A 73 4.34 -15.09 5.35
N VAL A 74 5.12 -16.18 5.41
CA VAL A 74 6.54 -16.12 5.78
C VAL A 74 7.39 -15.28 4.81
N LEU A 75 6.98 -15.20 3.54
CA LEU A 75 7.73 -14.48 2.50
C LEU A 75 7.26 -13.05 2.27
N GLY A 76 6.04 -12.73 2.69
CA GLY A 76 5.37 -11.48 2.32
C GLY A 76 4.83 -10.67 3.48
N ASN A 77 4.76 -11.24 4.70
CA ASN A 77 4.26 -10.54 5.87
C ASN A 77 5.30 -9.49 6.32
N PRO A 78 4.96 -8.20 6.20
CA PRO A 78 5.86 -7.12 6.61
C PRO A 78 5.64 -6.71 8.06
N TRP A 79 4.70 -7.35 8.77
CA TRP A 79 4.48 -7.15 10.19
C TRP A 79 5.42 -8.03 11.01
N PRO A 80 5.72 -7.65 12.26
CA PRO A 80 6.57 -8.43 13.14
C PRO A 80 5.86 -9.69 13.71
N GLU A 81 4.56 -9.83 13.47
CA GLU A 81 3.71 -10.93 13.93
C GLU A 81 2.74 -11.35 12.81
N ASP A 82 2.32 -12.61 12.78
CA ASP A 82 1.38 -13.14 11.76
C ASP A 82 -0.02 -12.53 11.87
N LYS A 83 -0.39 -12.07 13.06
CA LYS A 83 -1.63 -11.35 13.30
C LYS A 83 -1.33 -10.11 14.12
N VAL A 84 -1.76 -8.97 13.63
CA VAL A 84 -1.58 -7.70 14.33
C VAL A 84 -2.91 -6.98 14.50
N GLN A 85 -3.04 -6.27 15.61
CA GLN A 85 -4.05 -5.23 15.78
C GLN A 85 -3.31 -3.92 16.01
N VAL A 86 -3.52 -2.94 15.14
CA VAL A 86 -2.75 -1.69 15.14
C VAL A 86 -3.67 -0.47 15.15
N ASP A 87 -3.32 0.53 15.94
CA ASP A 87 -3.80 1.90 15.79
C ASP A 87 -2.88 2.67 14.84
N LEU A 88 -3.39 2.96 13.65
CA LEU A 88 -2.68 3.66 12.59
C LEU A 88 -3.07 5.13 12.61
N ARG A 89 -2.06 6.00 12.72
CA ARG A 89 -2.23 7.46 12.73
C ARG A 89 -1.37 8.10 11.66
N TYR A 90 -1.98 8.90 10.80
CA TYR A 90 -1.30 9.58 9.68
C TYR A 90 -1.59 11.07 9.67
N ARG A 91 -0.64 11.85 9.14
CA ARG A 91 -0.91 13.20 8.65
C ARG A 91 -1.27 13.14 7.17
N VAL A 92 -2.47 13.62 6.82
CA VAL A 92 -2.99 13.55 5.45
C VAL A 92 -2.08 14.32 4.49
N GLY A 93 -1.85 13.75 3.30
CA GLY A 93 -1.06 14.39 2.25
C GLY A 93 0.45 14.43 2.50
N SER A 94 0.92 13.84 3.60
CA SER A 94 2.34 13.53 3.81
C SER A 94 2.59 12.02 3.68
N PHE A 95 3.75 11.56 4.17
CA PHE A 95 4.04 10.16 4.47
C PHE A 95 4.51 10.01 5.92
N ASP A 96 4.10 10.95 6.78
CA ASP A 96 4.36 10.90 8.21
C ASP A 96 3.23 10.12 8.86
N GLY A 97 3.58 9.02 9.53
CA GLY A 97 2.60 8.14 10.15
C GLY A 97 3.20 7.22 11.19
N GLN A 98 2.34 6.62 11.99
CA GLN A 98 2.72 5.66 13.01
C GLN A 98 1.69 4.52 13.12
N ALA A 99 2.17 3.35 13.51
CA ALA A 99 1.38 2.19 13.88
C ALA A 99 1.70 1.82 15.33
N GLU A 100 0.72 1.88 16.22
CA GLU A 100 0.84 1.39 17.59
C GLU A 100 0.21 0.01 17.68
N PHE A 101 0.98 -0.98 18.12
CA PHE A 101 0.52 -2.35 18.29
C PHE A 101 -0.34 -2.43 19.54
N LEU A 102 -1.61 -2.83 19.40
CA LEU A 102 -2.59 -2.84 20.49
C LEU A 102 -2.65 -4.17 21.24
N ALA A 103 -2.16 -5.26 20.62
CA ALA A 103 -2.22 -6.62 21.15
C ALA A 103 -1.00 -7.43 20.67
N GLY A 104 -0.82 -8.63 21.23
CA GLY A 104 0.26 -9.54 20.89
C GLY A 104 1.55 -9.28 21.66
N ASP A 105 2.64 -9.90 21.22
CA ASP A 105 3.94 -9.83 21.89
C ASP A 105 4.59 -8.45 21.74
N ARG A 106 4.12 -7.66 20.77
CA ARG A 106 4.58 -6.29 20.53
C ARG A 106 3.65 -5.21 21.08
N ALA A 107 2.67 -5.53 21.92
CA ALA A 107 1.73 -4.55 22.45
C ALA A 107 2.45 -3.30 23.04
N GLY A 108 1.99 -2.11 22.66
CA GLY A 108 2.55 -0.81 22.99
C GLY A 108 3.81 -0.40 22.22
N LEU A 109 4.37 -1.28 21.39
CA LEU A 109 5.39 -0.87 20.42
C LEU A 109 4.78 0.09 19.42
N VAL A 110 5.54 1.10 19.01
CA VAL A 110 5.19 1.98 17.90
C VAL A 110 6.21 1.86 16.79
N TRP A 111 5.72 1.68 15.57
CA TRP A 111 6.46 1.90 14.33
C TRP A 111 6.11 3.28 13.79
N GLY A 112 7.06 4.00 13.21
CA GLY A 112 6.77 5.28 12.60
C GLY A 112 7.69 5.67 11.46
N VAL A 113 7.14 6.50 10.57
CA VAL A 113 7.87 7.22 9.53
C VAL A 113 7.68 8.70 9.77
N GLN A 114 8.78 9.45 9.74
CA GLN A 114 8.76 10.91 9.77
C GLN A 114 9.86 11.44 8.86
N ALA A 115 9.49 12.32 7.92
CA ALA A 115 10.43 12.89 6.93
C ALA A 115 11.29 11.79 6.25
N TRP A 116 10.63 10.70 5.82
CA TRP A 116 11.26 9.52 5.20
C TRP A 116 12.28 8.75 6.07
N ARG A 117 12.35 9.07 7.36
CA ARG A 117 13.14 8.34 8.35
C ARG A 117 12.22 7.47 9.20
N THR A 118 12.59 6.20 9.32
CA THR A 118 11.88 5.24 10.14
C THR A 118 12.33 5.32 11.60
N TYR A 119 11.43 5.03 12.52
CA TYR A 119 11.73 4.91 13.93
C TYR A 119 10.86 3.85 14.60
N THR A 120 11.32 3.38 15.75
CA THR A 120 10.51 2.58 16.68
C THR A 120 10.48 3.27 18.03
N ARG A 121 9.41 3.05 18.79
CA ARG A 121 9.29 3.55 20.16
C ARG A 121 8.67 2.48 21.04
N ALA A 122 9.42 2.01 22.02
CA ALA A 122 8.89 1.10 23.05
C ALA A 122 8.00 1.88 24.04
N PRO A 123 7.12 1.19 24.81
CA PRO A 123 6.29 1.82 25.82
C PRO A 123 7.12 2.67 26.80
N GLY A 124 6.76 3.95 26.96
CA GLY A 124 7.45 4.87 27.89
C GLY A 124 8.86 5.31 27.47
N ALA A 125 9.34 4.91 26.29
CA ALA A 125 10.67 5.26 25.79
C ALA A 125 10.64 6.41 24.77
N ALA A 126 11.82 7.01 24.53
CA ALA A 126 12.00 7.94 23.42
C ALA A 126 12.06 7.19 22.07
N PRO A 127 11.65 7.83 20.95
CA PRO A 127 11.82 7.27 19.62
C PRO A 127 13.28 6.99 19.27
N VAL A 128 13.54 5.81 18.70
CA VAL A 128 14.85 5.41 18.17
C VAL A 128 14.76 5.36 16.65
N PHE A 129 15.39 6.33 15.99
CA PHE A 129 15.48 6.38 14.53
C PHE A 129 16.51 5.39 14.02
N ARG A 130 16.08 4.52 13.12
CA ARG A 130 16.91 3.52 12.44
C ARG A 130 16.26 3.19 11.12
N GLU A 131 17.04 2.83 10.11
CA GLU A 131 16.46 2.31 8.86
C GLU A 131 15.77 0.97 9.11
N ASP A 132 14.55 0.84 8.61
CA ASP A 132 13.74 -0.35 8.75
C ASP A 132 12.90 -0.50 7.48
N ALA A 133 13.19 -1.54 6.70
CA ALA A 133 12.61 -1.71 5.37
C ALA A 133 11.10 -1.96 5.43
N ASP A 134 10.65 -2.71 6.44
CA ASP A 134 9.26 -3.06 6.63
C ASP A 134 8.43 -1.84 7.02
N ILE A 135 8.94 -1.03 7.96
CA ILE A 135 8.29 0.25 8.33
C ILE A 135 8.25 1.21 7.13
N ARG A 136 9.37 1.32 6.40
CA ARG A 136 9.50 2.22 5.23
C ARG A 136 8.56 1.81 4.10
N PHE A 137 8.23 0.53 3.97
CA PHE A 137 7.28 0.03 2.99
C PHE A 137 5.83 0.17 3.50
N MET A 138 5.52 -0.40 4.66
CA MET A 138 4.13 -0.58 5.10
C MET A 138 3.40 0.70 5.43
N LEU A 139 4.01 1.57 6.24
CA LEU A 139 3.29 2.77 6.68
C LEU A 139 2.94 3.68 5.50
N PRO A 140 3.87 3.97 4.56
CA PRO A 140 3.54 4.74 3.37
C PRO A 140 2.59 4.02 2.42
N ALA A 141 2.72 2.70 2.24
CA ALA A 141 1.84 1.94 1.35
C ALA A 141 0.38 1.95 1.84
N LEU A 142 0.16 1.71 3.13
CA LEU A 142 -1.17 1.78 3.74
C LEU A 142 -1.75 3.20 3.64
N GLN A 143 -0.96 4.23 3.95
CA GLN A 143 -1.42 5.62 3.80
C GLN A 143 -1.84 5.91 2.35
N TYR A 144 -1.04 5.49 1.37
CA TYR A 144 -1.39 5.65 -0.03
C TYR A 144 -2.70 4.98 -0.39
N LEU A 145 -2.94 3.76 0.10
CA LEU A 145 -4.19 3.03 -0.15
C LEU A 145 -5.40 3.72 0.49
N PHE A 146 -5.28 4.18 1.74
CA PHE A 146 -6.37 4.90 2.41
C PHE A 146 -6.66 6.26 1.75
N GLU A 147 -5.63 6.91 1.23
CA GLU A 147 -5.75 8.19 0.51
C GLU A 147 -5.92 8.01 -1.01
N LEU A 148 -6.07 6.78 -1.52
CA LEU A 148 -6.14 6.53 -2.96
C LEU A 148 -7.26 7.34 -3.65
N PRO A 149 -8.49 7.43 -3.10
CA PRO A 149 -9.58 8.15 -3.75
C PRO A 149 -9.26 9.63 -4.04
N ILE A 150 -8.43 10.25 -3.19
CA ILE A 150 -8.04 11.67 -3.32
C ILE A 150 -6.76 11.83 -4.14
N ARG A 151 -5.83 10.88 -4.04
CA ARG A 151 -4.52 10.95 -4.73
C ARG A 151 -4.65 10.71 -6.23
N ILE A 152 -5.53 9.82 -6.65
CA ILE A 152 -5.66 9.44 -8.07
C ILE A 152 -6.27 10.55 -8.95
N GLN A 153 -6.89 11.57 -8.37
CA GLN A 153 -7.40 12.73 -9.13
C GLN A 153 -6.28 13.61 -9.69
N GLY A 154 -5.16 13.69 -8.97
CA GLY A 154 -4.01 14.53 -9.32
C GLY A 154 -2.90 13.79 -10.06
N ALA A 155 -3.09 12.51 -10.37
CA ALA A 155 -2.13 11.65 -11.05
C ALA A 155 -2.20 11.76 -12.58
#